data_AF-A0A7S4FGL3-F1
#
_entry.id   AF-A0A7S4FGL3-F1
#
_cell.length_a   1.000
_cell.length_b   1.000
_cell.length_c   1.000
_cell.angle_alpha   90.00
_cell.angle_beta   90.00
_cell.angle_gamma   90.00
#
_symmetry.space_group_name_H-M   'P 1'
#
loop_
_entity.id
_entity.type
_entity.pdbx_description
1 polymer ?
#
loop_
_entity_poly.entity_id
_entity_poly.type
_entity_poly.pdbx_seq_one_letter_code
_entity_poly.pdbx_strand_id
1 'polypeptide(L)'
;FFSTHLLSTPMQQPLGAADDPPPGCIAPYCSAVRLVCDLCHGRISSVALLQFFIARIERFDGQIAAIAVRDYERAAARAHAADEARRVGCLWGPLHGLPMTVKGEHAVEGLPTLTGDDQAQVATAHCPPVQRLVDAGAIIFATTNIPVHCLDWETYNKVHGATANPWDLRRTPGGSSGGAAAAVAAGLTPVELGGDVAGSIRLPAAFCGVYGLSPTYDAADRKS
;
A
#
# COMPACT_ATOMS: atom_id res chain seq x y z
N PHE A 1 6.55 39.10 18.28
CA PHE A 1 7.55 38.22 17.65
C PHE A 1 7.39 36.82 18.23
N PHE A 2 6.95 35.90 17.37
CA PHE A 2 6.72 34.45 17.52
C PHE A 2 5.77 33.94 18.63
N SER A 3 4.55 33.66 18.19
CA SER A 3 3.56 32.81 18.84
C SER A 3 3.87 31.34 18.55
N THR A 4 4.12 30.56 19.59
CA THR A 4 4.28 29.10 19.58
C THR A 4 2.93 28.45 19.84
N HIS A 5 2.15 28.20 18.78
CA HIS A 5 1.04 27.24 18.83
C HIS A 5 0.86 26.59 17.45
N LEU A 6 1.59 25.51 17.21
CA LEU A 6 1.26 24.47 16.23
C LEU A 6 1.76 23.15 16.83
N LEU A 7 1.15 22.77 17.96
CA LEU A 7 1.22 21.40 18.45
C LEU A 7 0.34 20.56 17.54
N SER A 8 1.01 19.61 16.91
CA SER A 8 0.51 18.46 16.16
C SER A 8 -0.85 17.99 16.67
N THR A 9 -1.90 18.19 15.88
CA THR A 9 -3.14 17.46 16.08
C THR A 9 -2.85 16.00 15.72
N PRO A 10 -2.91 15.04 16.65
CA PRO A 10 -2.87 13.64 16.27
C PRO A 10 -4.03 13.38 15.29
N MET A 11 -3.83 12.49 14.31
CA MET A 11 -4.93 11.96 13.51
C MET A 11 -5.86 11.16 14.43
N GLN A 12 -6.73 11.85 15.16
CA GLN A 12 -7.83 11.25 15.88
C GLN A 12 -9.06 11.28 14.98
N GLN A 13 -9.42 10.12 14.44
CA GLN A 13 -10.83 9.77 14.25
C GLN A 13 -11.13 8.43 14.93
N PRO A 14 -12.36 8.26 15.45
CA PRO A 14 -12.67 7.30 16.48
C PRO A 14 -12.94 5.90 15.94
N LEU A 15 -12.82 4.90 16.82
CA LEU A 15 -13.31 3.53 16.64
C LEU A 15 -14.82 3.53 16.33
N GLY A 16 -15.13 3.48 15.04
CA GLY A 16 -16.43 3.15 14.46
C GLY A 16 -16.16 2.83 13.00
N ALA A 17 -16.74 1.77 12.44
CA ALA A 17 -16.67 1.54 11.01
C ALA A 17 -17.21 2.80 10.33
N ALA A 18 -16.34 3.59 9.73
CA ALA A 18 -16.80 4.69 8.90
C ALA A 18 -17.58 4.02 7.78
N ASP A 19 -18.90 4.22 7.74
CA ASP A 19 -19.70 3.80 6.61
C ASP A 19 -19.01 4.31 5.34
N ASP A 20 -18.86 3.43 4.35
CA ASP A 20 -18.26 3.82 3.07
C ASP A 20 -18.97 5.09 2.56
N PRO A 21 -18.23 6.10 2.09
CA PRO A 21 -18.85 7.32 1.60
C PRO A 21 -19.80 7.02 0.43
N PRO A 22 -20.66 7.98 0.06
CA PRO A 22 -21.59 7.83 -1.05
C PRO A 22 -20.89 7.32 -2.33
N PRO A 23 -21.59 6.55 -3.19
CA PRO A 23 -20.97 5.98 -4.38
C PRO A 23 -20.33 7.04 -5.27
N GLY A 24 -19.14 6.75 -5.79
CA GLY A 24 -18.40 7.69 -6.65
C GLY A 24 -17.53 8.70 -5.88
N CYS A 25 -17.52 8.65 -4.54
CA CYS A 25 -16.66 9.51 -3.73
C CYS A 25 -15.33 8.82 -3.42
N ILE A 26 -14.22 9.46 -3.79
CA ILE A 26 -12.87 8.97 -3.45
C ILE A 26 -12.50 9.51 -2.06
N ALA A 27 -12.29 8.60 -1.10
CA ALA A 27 -11.84 8.91 0.25
C ALA A 27 -10.76 7.91 0.69
N PRO A 28 -9.91 8.26 1.67
CA PRO A 28 -8.71 7.50 1.99
C PRO A 28 -8.94 6.15 2.67
N TYR A 29 -10.14 5.93 3.22
CA TYR A 29 -10.50 4.72 3.97
C TYR A 29 -11.71 4.00 3.38
N CYS A 30 -12.08 4.29 2.13
CA CYS A 30 -13.06 3.47 1.41
C CYS A 30 -12.58 2.03 1.34
N SER A 31 -13.47 1.08 1.56
CA SER A 31 -13.14 -0.33 1.39
C SER A 31 -12.68 -0.62 -0.05
N ALA A 32 -11.72 -1.52 -0.22
CA ALA A 32 -11.27 -1.94 -1.55
C ALA A 32 -12.43 -2.51 -2.39
N VAL A 33 -13.38 -3.21 -1.74
CA VAL A 33 -14.60 -3.72 -2.38
C VAL A 33 -15.45 -2.58 -2.96
N ARG A 34 -15.63 -1.49 -2.20
CA ARG A 34 -16.34 -0.32 -2.68
C ARG A 34 -15.62 0.35 -3.83
N LEU A 35 -14.31 0.58 -3.72
CA LEU A 35 -13.52 1.20 -4.78
C LEU A 35 -13.58 0.40 -6.08
N VAL A 36 -13.42 -0.92 -6.02
CA VAL A 36 -13.58 -1.80 -7.20
C VAL A 36 -14.99 -1.71 -7.78
N CYS A 37 -16.03 -1.70 -6.94
CA CYS A 37 -17.41 -1.53 -7.40
C CYS A 37 -17.60 -0.20 -8.14
N ASP A 38 -17.08 0.90 -7.59
CA ASP A 38 -17.17 2.23 -8.21
C ASP A 38 -16.37 2.31 -9.53
N LEU A 39 -15.20 1.66 -9.60
CA LEU A 39 -14.40 1.53 -10.82
C LEU A 39 -15.16 0.75 -11.90
N CYS A 40 -15.67 -0.44 -11.58
CA CYS A 40 -16.41 -1.29 -12.53
C CYS A 40 -17.64 -0.58 -13.11
N HIS A 41 -18.37 0.18 -12.28
CA HIS A 41 -19.53 0.96 -12.73
C HIS A 41 -19.16 2.30 -13.39
N GLY A 42 -17.88 2.67 -13.43
CA GLY A 42 -17.42 3.95 -13.96
C GLY A 42 -17.86 5.17 -13.16
N ARG A 43 -18.16 5.00 -11.86
CA ARG A 43 -18.47 6.12 -10.95
C ARG A 43 -17.21 6.91 -10.59
N ILE A 44 -16.07 6.23 -10.57
CA ILE A 44 -14.72 6.81 -10.50
C ILE A 44 -13.86 6.21 -11.61
N SER A 45 -12.75 6.87 -11.94
CA SER A 45 -11.75 6.34 -12.86
C SER A 45 -10.51 5.85 -12.10
N SER A 46 -9.81 4.88 -12.68
CA SER A 46 -8.56 4.32 -12.18
C SER A 46 -7.50 5.42 -12.10
N VAL A 47 -7.47 6.32 -13.09
CA VAL A 47 -6.57 7.48 -13.11
C VAL A 47 -6.85 8.43 -11.94
N ALA A 48 -8.12 8.78 -11.70
CA ALA A 48 -8.47 9.69 -10.61
C ALA A 48 -8.16 9.06 -9.24
N LEU A 49 -8.43 7.76 -9.08
CA LEU A 49 -8.13 7.03 -7.85
C LEU A 49 -6.62 6.91 -7.60
N LEU A 50 -5.84 6.63 -8.64
CA LEU A 50 -4.38 6.60 -8.54
C LEU A 50 -3.81 7.97 -8.16
N GLN A 51 -4.24 9.03 -8.84
CA GLN A 51 -3.82 10.40 -8.55
C GLN A 51 -4.16 10.81 -7.12
N PHE A 52 -5.31 10.38 -6.60
CA PHE A 52 -5.67 10.61 -5.21
C PHE A 52 -4.67 9.98 -4.23
N PHE A 53 -4.31 8.70 -4.39
CA PHE A 53 -3.35 8.05 -3.50
C PHE A 53 -1.92 8.59 -3.66
N ILE A 54 -1.49 8.91 -4.88
CA ILE A 54 -0.20 9.58 -5.13
C ILE A 54 -0.15 10.91 -4.37
N ALA A 55 -1.18 11.75 -4.50
CA ALA A 55 -1.23 13.05 -3.81
C ALA A 55 -1.17 12.90 -2.28
N ARG A 56 -1.73 11.81 -1.73
CA ARG A 56 -1.62 11.51 -0.31
C ARG A 56 -0.21 11.08 0.08
N ILE A 57 0.44 10.20 -0.69
CA ILE A 57 1.84 9.82 -0.44
C ILE A 57 2.73 11.06 -0.45
N GLU A 58 2.64 11.90 -1.49
CA GLU A 58 3.45 13.12 -1.58
C GLU A 58 3.23 14.07 -0.39
N ARG A 59 2.02 14.09 0.17
CA ARG A 59 1.67 14.97 1.29
C ARG A 59 2.11 14.42 2.66
N PHE A 60 1.99 13.12 2.89
CA PHE A 60 2.06 12.55 4.24
C PHE A 60 3.25 11.61 4.45
N ASP A 61 3.74 10.94 3.40
CA ASP A 61 4.74 9.88 3.56
C ASP A 61 6.11 10.41 3.98
N GLY A 62 6.44 11.67 3.71
CA GLY A 62 7.71 12.26 4.15
C GLY A 62 7.96 12.23 5.66
N GLN A 63 6.91 12.11 6.48
CA GLN A 63 7.00 11.94 7.95
C GLN A 63 6.87 10.48 8.40
N ILE A 64 6.32 9.61 7.55
CA ILE A 64 6.00 8.22 7.89
C ILE A 64 7.07 7.27 7.36
N ALA A 65 7.68 7.57 6.21
CA ALA A 65 8.65 6.74 5.50
C ALA A 65 8.13 5.31 5.27
N ALA A 66 6.86 5.17 4.85
CA ALA A 66 6.25 3.88 4.55
C ALA A 66 6.57 3.44 3.11
N ILE A 67 6.69 4.37 2.16
CA ILE A 67 6.93 4.07 0.76
C ILE A 67 8.42 4.09 0.44
N ALA A 68 8.93 2.98 -0.10
CA ALA A 68 10.36 2.83 -0.40
C ALA A 68 10.67 3.08 -1.88
N VAL A 69 9.85 2.54 -2.79
CA VAL A 69 10.02 2.70 -4.25
C VAL A 69 8.69 3.12 -4.88
N ARG A 70 8.72 4.13 -5.74
CA ARG A 70 7.54 4.67 -6.44
C ARG A 70 7.56 4.24 -7.90
N ASP A 71 6.40 3.87 -8.46
CA ASP A 71 6.25 3.44 -9.86
C ASP A 71 5.11 4.18 -10.58
N TYR A 72 5.05 5.50 -10.37
CA TYR A 72 3.89 6.31 -10.75
C TYR A 72 3.66 6.39 -12.25
N GLU A 73 4.73 6.42 -13.05
CA GLU A 73 4.60 6.53 -14.50
C GLU A 73 3.97 5.27 -15.12
N ARG A 74 4.48 4.08 -14.77
CA ARG A 74 3.91 2.81 -15.25
C ARG A 74 2.52 2.58 -14.67
N ALA A 75 2.29 2.95 -13.40
CA ALA A 75 0.96 2.89 -12.80
C ALA A 75 -0.04 3.80 -13.52
N ALA A 76 0.35 5.02 -13.92
CA ALA A 76 -0.51 5.94 -14.66
C ALA A 76 -0.86 5.38 -16.04
N ALA A 77 0.11 4.84 -16.77
CA ALA A 77 -0.13 4.19 -18.05
C ALA A 77 -1.12 3.01 -17.92
N ARG A 78 -0.94 2.19 -16.88
CA ARG A 78 -1.84 1.06 -16.59
C ARG A 78 -3.24 1.52 -16.16
N ALA A 79 -3.35 2.61 -15.41
CA ALA A 79 -4.64 3.22 -15.04
C ALA A 79 -5.41 3.72 -16.25
N HIS A 80 -4.73 4.41 -17.18
CA HIS A 80 -5.34 4.81 -18.45
C HIS A 80 -5.84 3.60 -19.26
N ALA A 81 -5.04 2.54 -19.34
CA ALA A 81 -5.44 1.32 -20.02
C ALA A 81 -6.63 0.62 -19.34
N ALA A 82 -6.72 0.66 -18.01
CA ALA A 82 -7.85 0.10 -17.27
C ALA A 82 -9.14 0.87 -17.57
N ASP A 83 -9.08 2.20 -17.54
CA ASP A 83 -10.23 3.06 -17.84
C ASP A 83 -10.73 2.88 -19.28
N GLU A 84 -9.82 2.73 -20.24
CA GLU A 84 -10.17 2.44 -21.64
C GLU A 84 -10.77 1.04 -21.80
N ALA A 85 -10.18 0.03 -21.16
CA ALA A 85 -10.71 -1.34 -21.19
C ALA A 85 -12.13 -1.40 -20.62
N ARG A 86 -12.40 -0.74 -19.49
CA ARG A 86 -13.75 -0.59 -18.92
C ARG A 86 -14.71 0.07 -19.90
N ARG A 87 -14.29 1.14 -20.60
CA ARG A 87 -15.13 1.89 -21.55
C ARG A 87 -15.65 1.02 -22.68
N VAL A 88 -14.87 0.02 -23.12
CA VAL A 88 -15.26 -0.95 -24.15
C VAL A 88 -15.85 -2.25 -23.58
N GLY A 89 -16.14 -2.30 -22.28
CA GLY A 89 -16.76 -3.45 -21.62
C GLY A 89 -15.81 -4.61 -21.30
N CYS A 90 -14.49 -4.38 -21.31
CA CYS A 90 -13.46 -5.38 -21.03
C CYS A 90 -12.87 -5.18 -19.62
N LEU A 91 -13.42 -5.84 -18.61
CA LEU A 91 -12.85 -5.86 -17.26
C LEU A 91 -11.76 -6.94 -17.16
N TRP A 92 -10.62 -6.59 -16.58
CA TRP A 92 -9.46 -7.50 -16.48
C TRP A 92 -9.59 -8.57 -15.40
N GLY A 93 -10.44 -8.34 -14.40
CA GLY A 93 -10.58 -9.25 -13.27
C GLY A 93 -11.19 -8.59 -12.04
N PRO A 94 -11.17 -9.27 -10.89
CA PRO A 94 -11.84 -8.81 -9.67
C PRO A 94 -11.18 -7.58 -9.02
N LEU A 95 -9.96 -7.20 -9.44
CA LEU A 95 -9.26 -6.00 -8.96
C LEU A 95 -9.09 -4.96 -10.09
N HIS A 96 -9.86 -5.06 -11.17
CA HIS A 96 -9.74 -4.19 -12.33
C HIS A 96 -9.64 -2.71 -11.95
N GLY A 97 -8.50 -2.10 -12.27
CA GLY A 97 -8.25 -0.68 -12.11
C GLY A 97 -7.92 -0.23 -10.70
N LEU A 98 -7.85 -1.14 -9.70
CA LEU A 98 -7.59 -0.77 -8.31
C LEU A 98 -6.10 -0.47 -8.08
N PRO A 99 -5.72 0.76 -7.70
CA PRO A 99 -4.36 1.07 -7.25
C PRO A 99 -4.08 0.44 -5.90
N MET A 100 -2.94 -0.22 -5.76
CA MET A 100 -2.47 -0.78 -4.50
C MET A 100 -0.96 -0.82 -4.41
N THR A 101 -0.45 -0.95 -3.20
CA THR A 101 0.97 -1.12 -2.89
C THR A 101 1.27 -2.59 -2.60
N VAL A 102 2.56 -2.94 -2.60
CA VAL A 102 3.05 -4.26 -2.21
C VAL A 102 4.29 -4.13 -1.32
N LYS A 103 4.48 -5.05 -0.37
CA LYS A 103 5.69 -5.07 0.46
C LYS A 103 6.95 -5.17 -0.41
N GLY A 104 7.97 -4.38 -0.10
CA GLY A 104 9.20 -4.30 -0.90
C GLY A 104 9.99 -5.58 -1.09
N GLU A 105 9.78 -6.61 -0.27
CA GLU A 105 10.41 -7.94 -0.46
C GLU A 105 9.80 -8.73 -1.62
N HIS A 106 8.59 -8.37 -2.08
CA HIS A 106 7.92 -9.07 -3.18
C HIS A 106 8.39 -8.50 -4.51
N ALA A 107 8.90 -9.34 -5.40
CA ALA A 107 9.40 -8.89 -6.69
C ALA A 107 8.30 -8.29 -7.56
N VAL A 108 8.52 -7.05 -8.00
CA VAL A 108 7.71 -6.35 -9.00
C VAL A 108 8.59 -6.10 -10.21
N GLU A 109 8.20 -6.62 -11.38
CA GLU A 109 8.95 -6.44 -12.62
C GLU A 109 9.36 -4.98 -12.85
N GLY A 110 10.64 -4.76 -13.11
CA GLY A 110 11.19 -3.44 -13.38
C GLY A 110 11.32 -2.53 -12.15
N LEU A 111 11.15 -3.04 -10.91
CA LEU A 111 11.49 -2.36 -9.66
C LEU A 111 12.56 -3.12 -8.88
N PRO A 112 13.36 -2.44 -8.02
CA PRO A 112 14.20 -3.09 -7.04
C PRO A 112 13.39 -3.93 -6.06
N THR A 113 13.71 -5.22 -5.94
CA THR A 113 13.26 -6.07 -4.82
C THR A 113 14.13 -5.76 -3.61
N LEU A 114 13.48 -5.30 -2.54
CA LEU A 114 14.19 -4.83 -1.35
C LEU A 114 14.66 -6.00 -0.49
N THR A 115 15.89 -5.86 -0.01
CA THR A 115 16.52 -6.68 1.02
C THR A 115 16.70 -5.92 2.33
N GLY A 116 16.35 -4.62 2.37
CA GLY A 116 16.60 -3.74 3.50
C GLY A 116 18.07 -3.35 3.66
N ASP A 117 18.91 -3.59 2.66
CA ASP A 117 20.29 -3.13 2.56
C ASP A 117 20.57 -2.64 1.12
N ASP A 118 21.84 -2.38 0.80
CA ASP A 118 22.26 -1.89 -0.51
C ASP A 118 22.35 -2.98 -1.60
N GLN A 119 21.84 -4.19 -1.34
CA GLN A 119 21.90 -5.34 -2.26
C GLN A 119 20.63 -5.53 -3.10
N ALA A 120 19.68 -4.59 -3.04
CA ALA A 120 18.44 -4.66 -3.82
C ALA A 120 18.75 -4.78 -5.33
N GLN A 121 18.07 -5.70 -6.00
CA GLN A 121 18.21 -5.95 -7.44
C GLN A 121 16.91 -5.68 -8.18
N VAL A 122 16.99 -5.11 -9.38
CA VAL A 122 15.80 -4.90 -10.22
C VAL A 122 15.26 -6.23 -10.69
N ALA A 123 14.01 -6.53 -10.36
CA ALA A 123 13.36 -7.76 -10.75
C ALA A 123 13.08 -7.80 -12.25
N THR A 124 13.33 -8.95 -12.87
CA THR A 124 13.06 -9.20 -14.29
C THR A 124 11.65 -9.75 -14.54
N ALA A 125 10.92 -10.11 -13.48
CA ALA A 125 9.55 -10.58 -13.53
C ALA A 125 8.87 -10.33 -12.17
N HIS A 126 7.53 -10.28 -12.17
CA HIS A 126 6.76 -10.33 -10.94
C HIS A 126 6.93 -11.68 -10.24
N CYS A 127 6.94 -11.69 -8.91
CA CYS A 127 6.78 -12.92 -8.17
C CYS A 127 5.33 -13.45 -8.30
N PRO A 128 5.08 -14.76 -8.12
CA PRO A 128 3.75 -15.34 -8.30
C PRO A 128 2.58 -14.62 -7.59
N PRO A 129 2.67 -14.20 -6.31
CA PRO A 129 1.56 -13.49 -5.70
C PRO A 129 1.34 -12.10 -6.30
N VAL A 130 2.39 -11.37 -6.70
CA VAL A 130 2.26 -10.08 -7.40
C VAL A 130 1.67 -10.29 -8.80
N GLN A 131 2.12 -11.30 -9.55
CA GLN A 131 1.58 -11.62 -10.86
C GLN A 131 0.07 -11.89 -10.79
N ARG A 132 -0.41 -12.62 -9.78
CA ARG A 132 -1.84 -12.87 -9.59
C ARG A 132 -2.65 -11.59 -9.35
N LEU A 133 -2.09 -10.62 -8.64
CA LEU A 133 -2.74 -9.30 -8.45
C LEU A 133 -2.79 -8.53 -9.76
N VAL A 134 -1.69 -8.54 -10.52
CA VAL A 134 -1.60 -7.91 -11.85
C VAL A 134 -2.60 -8.56 -12.82
N ASP A 135 -2.68 -9.89 -12.85
CA ASP A 135 -3.64 -10.65 -13.68
C ASP A 135 -5.09 -10.37 -13.27
N ALA A 136 -5.34 -10.18 -11.96
CA ALA A 136 -6.65 -9.77 -11.45
C ALA A 136 -7.02 -8.31 -11.81
N GLY A 137 -6.09 -7.55 -12.41
CA GLY A 137 -6.32 -6.19 -12.90
C GLY A 137 -5.86 -5.08 -11.95
N ALA A 138 -5.17 -5.41 -10.86
CA ALA A 138 -4.64 -4.42 -9.92
C ALA A 138 -3.55 -3.55 -10.58
N ILE A 139 -3.35 -2.35 -10.04
CA ILE A 139 -2.34 -1.38 -10.46
C ILE A 139 -1.35 -1.18 -9.32
N ILE A 140 -0.16 -1.79 -9.44
CA ILE A 140 0.90 -1.61 -8.45
C ILE A 140 1.57 -0.26 -8.71
N PHE A 141 1.54 0.65 -7.73
CA PHE A 141 2.06 2.02 -7.92
C PHE A 141 3.23 2.39 -7.01
N ALA A 142 3.51 1.56 -6.00
CA ALA A 142 4.68 1.68 -5.15
C ALA A 142 4.93 0.39 -4.35
N THR A 143 6.16 0.25 -3.84
CA THR A 143 6.50 -0.76 -2.84
C THR A 143 6.80 -0.15 -1.48
N THR A 144 6.47 -0.87 -0.41
CA THR A 144 6.65 -0.37 0.97
C THR A 144 7.94 -0.83 1.62
N ASN A 145 8.37 -0.05 2.60
CA ASN A 145 9.60 -0.26 3.34
C ASN A 145 9.58 -1.54 4.19
N ILE A 146 10.77 -2.10 4.40
CA ILE A 146 11.00 -3.34 5.15
C ILE A 146 12.21 -3.17 6.08
N PRO A 147 12.34 -3.93 7.18
CA PRO A 147 13.61 -4.02 7.88
C PRO A 147 14.64 -4.81 7.09
N VAL A 148 15.91 -4.67 7.51
CA VAL A 148 17.03 -5.47 6.99
C VAL A 148 16.66 -6.97 6.99
N HIS A 149 16.65 -7.56 5.80
CA HIS A 149 16.29 -8.95 5.51
C HIS A 149 14.92 -9.41 6.04
N CYS A 150 14.03 -8.47 6.37
CA CYS A 150 12.74 -8.76 7.00
C CYS A 150 12.84 -9.46 8.37
N LEU A 151 13.98 -9.31 9.06
CA LEU A 151 14.31 -10.00 10.32
C LEU A 151 14.11 -9.16 11.59
N ASP A 152 13.41 -8.04 11.50
CA ASP A 152 13.15 -7.15 12.64
C ASP A 152 11.66 -6.82 12.79
N TRP A 153 11.25 -6.55 14.03
CA TRP A 153 9.94 -6.04 14.41
C TRP A 153 9.90 -4.51 14.43
N GLU A 154 11.02 -3.84 14.22
CA GLU A 154 11.05 -2.44 13.84
C GLU A 154 11.37 -2.32 12.35
N THR A 155 10.49 -1.67 11.58
CA THR A 155 10.77 -1.43 10.15
C THR A 155 11.78 -0.30 9.99
N TYR A 156 13.06 -0.65 10.11
CA TYR A 156 14.20 0.23 9.93
C TYR A 156 15.24 -0.40 9.01
N ASN A 157 15.79 0.43 8.11
CA ASN A 157 17.02 0.13 7.41
C ASN A 157 17.79 1.42 7.07
N LYS A 158 19.05 1.27 6.65
CA LYS A 158 19.91 2.41 6.31
C LYS A 158 19.58 3.08 4.97
N VAL A 159 18.88 2.40 4.08
CA VAL A 159 18.59 2.87 2.70
C VAL A 159 17.39 3.81 2.69
N HIS A 160 16.32 3.45 3.37
CA HIS A 160 15.02 4.14 3.40
C HIS A 160 14.67 4.71 4.77
N GLY A 161 15.48 4.45 5.81
CA GLY A 161 15.25 4.95 7.16
C GLY A 161 14.25 4.12 7.97
N ALA A 162 13.79 4.70 9.08
CA ALA A 162 12.79 4.11 9.96
C ALA A 162 11.38 4.51 9.52
N THR A 163 10.51 3.54 9.29
CA THR A 163 9.08 3.81 9.14
C THR A 163 8.49 4.13 10.52
N ALA A 164 7.70 5.20 10.59
CA ALA A 164 7.00 5.62 11.79
C ALA A 164 5.54 5.14 11.82
N ASN A 165 4.99 4.98 13.02
CA ASN A 165 3.59 4.64 13.21
C ASN A 165 2.69 5.88 12.97
N PRO A 166 1.68 5.83 12.08
CA PRO A 166 0.80 6.97 11.81
C PRO A 166 0.02 7.50 13.03
N TRP A 167 -0.15 6.69 14.08
CA TRP A 167 -0.82 7.12 15.32
C TRP A 167 0.09 7.91 16.28
N ASP A 168 1.41 7.68 16.22
CA ASP A 168 2.44 8.42 16.97
C ASP A 168 3.76 8.28 16.23
N LEU A 169 4.20 9.36 15.56
CA LEU A 169 5.40 9.36 14.70
C LEU A 169 6.72 9.06 15.43
N ARG A 170 6.68 8.91 16.76
CA ARG A 170 7.83 8.52 17.59
C ARG A 170 7.87 7.01 17.89
N ARG A 171 6.91 6.25 17.37
CA ARG A 171 6.76 4.81 17.63
C ARG A 171 6.94 4.01 16.35
N THR A 172 7.35 2.76 16.52
CA THR A 172 7.41 1.80 15.42
C THR A 172 6.01 1.38 14.96
N PRO A 173 5.79 1.20 13.65
CA PRO A 173 4.60 0.55 13.11
C PRO A 173 4.64 -0.97 13.28
N GLY A 174 5.73 -1.53 13.83
CA GLY A 174 5.99 -2.97 13.85
C GLY A 174 6.81 -3.42 12.63
N GLY A 175 7.06 -4.73 12.54
CA GLY A 175 7.78 -5.35 11.43
C GLY A 175 7.46 -6.84 11.28
N SER A 176 7.82 -7.47 10.17
CA SER A 176 8.57 -6.86 9.06
C SER A 176 7.73 -6.17 7.98
N SER A 177 6.40 -6.23 8.04
CA SER A 177 5.50 -5.46 7.15
C SER A 177 5.06 -4.12 7.74
N GLY A 178 5.95 -3.39 8.42
CA GLY A 178 5.60 -2.11 9.03
C GLY A 178 5.30 -1.01 8.01
N GLY A 179 6.03 -0.97 6.89
CA GLY A 179 5.71 -0.08 5.77
C GLY A 179 4.29 -0.30 5.26
N ALA A 180 3.90 -1.57 5.07
CA ALA A 180 2.56 -1.95 4.65
C ALA A 180 1.46 -1.48 5.61
N ALA A 181 1.61 -1.80 6.89
CA ALA A 181 0.61 -1.45 7.90
C ALA A 181 0.50 0.07 8.09
N ALA A 182 1.64 0.79 8.07
CA ALA A 182 1.67 2.24 8.14
C ALA A 182 1.01 2.88 6.90
N ALA A 183 1.28 2.37 5.69
CA ALA A 183 0.68 2.88 4.46
C ALA A 183 -0.85 2.75 4.48
N VAL A 184 -1.39 1.59 4.90
CA VAL A 184 -2.84 1.38 5.03
C VAL A 184 -3.42 2.28 6.14
N ALA A 185 -2.81 2.34 7.32
CA ALA A 185 -3.31 3.14 8.44
C ALA A 185 -3.33 4.65 8.16
N ALA A 186 -2.33 5.15 7.43
CA ALA A 186 -2.29 6.54 6.97
C ALA A 186 -3.16 6.82 5.73
N GLY A 187 -3.85 5.80 5.19
CA GLY A 187 -4.70 5.92 4.00
C GLY A 187 -3.90 6.28 2.75
N LEU A 188 -2.65 5.81 2.65
CA LEU A 188 -1.80 6.00 1.47
C LEU A 188 -2.09 4.98 0.37
N THR A 189 -2.77 3.90 0.73
CA THR A 189 -3.17 2.79 -0.12
C THR A 189 -4.45 2.19 0.46
N PRO A 190 -5.40 1.68 -0.34
CA PRO A 190 -6.64 1.10 0.18
C PRO A 190 -6.45 -0.32 0.72
N VAL A 191 -5.44 -1.04 0.20
CA VAL A 191 -5.10 -2.43 0.55
C VAL A 191 -3.67 -2.71 0.11
N GLU A 192 -3.02 -3.68 0.74
CA GLU A 192 -1.64 -4.06 0.40
C GLU A 192 -1.40 -5.56 0.55
N LEU A 193 -0.49 -6.09 -0.27
CA LEU A 193 0.09 -7.42 -0.10
C LEU A 193 1.31 -7.38 0.84
N GLY A 194 1.18 -7.99 2.03
CA GLY A 194 2.26 -8.21 2.98
C GLY A 194 2.93 -9.59 2.88
N GLY A 195 3.76 -9.94 3.86
CA GLY A 195 4.36 -11.27 4.00
C GLY A 195 4.49 -11.64 5.48
N ASP A 196 4.04 -12.84 5.88
CA ASP A 196 4.01 -13.29 7.27
C ASP A 196 4.67 -14.67 7.41
N VAL A 197 5.83 -14.70 8.09
CA VAL A 197 6.50 -15.95 8.49
C VAL A 197 6.33 -16.18 9.99
N ALA A 198 6.47 -15.12 10.80
CA ALA A 198 6.47 -15.20 12.26
C ALA A 198 5.62 -14.10 12.92
N GLY A 199 4.60 -13.60 12.23
CA GLY A 199 3.76 -12.48 12.68
C GLY A 199 3.97 -11.19 11.88
N SER A 200 4.75 -11.23 10.79
CA SER A 200 5.16 -10.03 10.07
C SER A 200 4.02 -9.25 9.41
N ILE A 201 2.81 -9.83 9.23
CA ILE A 201 1.58 -9.09 8.88
C ILE A 201 0.81 -8.73 10.15
N ARG A 202 0.58 -9.71 11.03
CA ARG A 202 -0.32 -9.57 12.18
C ARG A 202 0.18 -8.58 13.24
N LEU A 203 1.49 -8.56 13.51
CA LEU A 203 2.10 -7.67 14.50
C LEU A 203 2.04 -6.20 14.05
N PRO A 204 2.49 -5.83 12.83
CA PRO A 204 2.31 -4.46 12.34
C PRO A 204 0.84 -4.03 12.24
N ALA A 205 -0.05 -4.93 11.81
CA ALA A 205 -1.47 -4.65 11.74
C ALA A 205 -2.05 -4.29 13.11
N ALA A 206 -1.68 -5.03 14.15
CA ALA A 206 -2.06 -4.72 15.54
C ALA A 206 -1.49 -3.38 16.02
N PHE A 207 -0.24 -3.05 15.67
CA PHE A 207 0.42 -1.80 16.08
C PHE A 207 -0.17 -0.58 15.36
N CYS A 208 -0.58 -0.73 14.10
CA CYS A 208 -1.13 0.33 13.28
C CYS A 208 -2.67 0.36 13.29
N GLY A 209 -3.35 -0.50 14.06
CA GLY A 209 -4.81 -0.50 14.16
C GLY A 209 -5.54 -0.83 12.87
N VAL A 210 -4.99 -1.71 12.04
CA VAL A 210 -5.57 -2.15 10.76
C VAL A 210 -5.84 -3.65 10.75
N TYR A 211 -6.65 -4.12 9.81
CA TYR A 211 -6.87 -5.55 9.61
C TYR A 211 -5.69 -6.18 8.88
N GLY A 212 -5.18 -7.30 9.39
CA GLY A 212 -4.12 -8.10 8.76
C GLY A 212 -4.48 -9.57 8.75
N LEU A 213 -4.49 -10.18 7.57
CA LEU A 213 -4.78 -11.60 7.38
C LEU A 213 -3.51 -12.37 7.02
N SER A 214 -3.16 -13.35 7.85
CA SER A 214 -2.20 -14.40 7.50
C SER A 214 -3.02 -15.66 7.18
N PRO A 215 -3.11 -16.06 5.89
CA PRO A 215 -3.93 -17.20 5.51
C PRO A 215 -3.31 -18.51 6.01
N THR A 216 -4.08 -19.60 5.95
CA THR A 216 -3.58 -20.94 6.24
C THR A 216 -2.31 -21.22 5.43
N TYR A 217 -1.35 -21.92 6.04
CA TYR A 217 -0.10 -22.31 5.40
C TYR A 217 -0.38 -22.97 4.03
N ASP A 218 0.39 -22.57 3.01
CA ASP A 218 0.27 -22.98 1.60
C ASP A 218 -1.03 -22.57 0.85
N ALA A 219 -1.91 -21.78 1.46
CA ALA A 219 -3.05 -21.19 0.74
C ALA A 219 -2.63 -20.09 -0.26
N ALA A 220 -1.42 -19.56 -0.14
CA ALA A 220 -0.83 -18.58 -1.06
C ALA A 220 0.62 -18.96 -1.41
N ASP A 221 1.05 -18.64 -2.63
CA ASP A 221 2.42 -18.91 -3.09
C ASP A 221 3.43 -18.13 -2.24
N ARG A 222 4.55 -18.78 -1.95
CA ARG A 222 5.58 -18.26 -1.03
C ARG A 222 6.84 -17.78 -1.72
N LYS A 223 6.92 -17.90 -3.05
CA LYS A 223 8.04 -17.38 -3.82
C LYS A 223 7.86 -15.88 -3.93
N SER A 224 8.74 -15.15 -3.24
CA SER A 224 8.90 -13.70 -3.31
C SER A 224 9.83 -13.29 -4.43
#